data_AF-A0A4Y2CN42-F1
#
_entry.id   AF-A0A4Y2CN42-F1
#
_cell.length_a   1.000
_cell.length_b   1.000
_cell.length_c   1.000
_cell.angle_alpha   90.00
_cell.angle_beta   90.00
_cell.angle_gamma   90.00
#
_symmetry.space_group_name_H-M   'P 1'
#
loop_
_entity.id
_entity.type
_entity.pdbx_description
1 polymer ?
#
loop_
_entity_poly.entity_id
_entity_poly.type
_entity_poly.pdbx_seq_one_letter_code
_entity_poly.pdbx_strand_id
1 'polypeptide(L)'
;MQDGARPHRTRSVFDFLSEYFNDRVIALDYDKHTESGMAWPPYPSDLTACDFFLRGYLKNLIYRQIPQTIAELKQHISTACETIPSDMFGRVSGQFCLRLRHVVAANGGYFENIVV
;
A
#
# COMPACT_ATOMS: atom_id res chain seq x y z
N MET A 1 5.89 2.30 2.01
CA MET A 1 4.69 2.69 2.77
C MET A 1 4.16 1.47 3.48
N GLN A 2 3.78 1.59 4.75
CA GLN A 2 3.11 0.54 5.52
C GLN A 2 1.87 1.10 6.19
N ASP A 3 0.89 0.23 6.44
CA ASP A 3 -0.29 0.56 7.24
C ASP A 3 0.06 0.67 8.73
N GLY A 4 -0.86 1.23 9.52
CA GLY A 4 -0.66 1.49 10.94
C GLY A 4 -0.84 0.28 11.87
N ALA A 5 -0.85 -0.95 11.34
CA ALA A 5 -1.07 -2.15 12.15
C ALA A 5 0.00 -2.28 13.25
N ARG A 6 -0.40 -2.69 14.46
CA ARG A 6 0.51 -2.76 15.63
C ARG A 6 1.78 -3.59 15.38
N PRO A 7 1.73 -4.76 14.71
CA PRO A 7 2.94 -5.54 14.42
C PRO A 7 3.95 -4.81 13.51
N HIS A 8 3.51 -3.86 12.69
CA HIS A 8 4.38 -3.12 11.77
C HIS A 8 5.08 -1.92 12.42
N ARG A 9 4.71 -1.59 13.65
CA ARG A 9 5.20 -0.41 14.39
C ARG A 9 6.04 -0.77 15.60
N THR A 10 6.58 -1.99 15.64
CA THR A 10 7.53 -2.34 16.70
C THR A 10 8.86 -1.65 16.44
N ARG A 11 9.60 -1.38 17.51
CA ARG A 11 10.95 -0.82 17.42
C ARG A 11 11.85 -1.62 16.48
N SER A 12 11.83 -2.95 16.58
CA SER A 12 12.63 -3.81 15.71
C SER A 12 12.29 -3.67 14.23
N VAL A 13 11.01 -3.49 13.89
CA VAL A 13 10.60 -3.26 12.50
C VAL A 13 11.03 -1.88 12.03
N PHE A 14 10.89 -0.84 12.85
CA PHE A 14 11.34 0.51 12.47
C PHE A 14 12.86 0.62 12.37
N ASP A 15 13.61 -0.01 13.27
CA ASP A 15 15.07 -0.08 13.21
C ASP A 15 15.52 -0.75 11.90
N PHE A 16 14.89 -1.88 11.54
CA PHE A 16 15.13 -2.54 10.25
C PHE A 16 14.78 -1.62 9.07
N LEU A 17 13.62 -0.99 9.06
CA LEU A 17 13.24 -0.12 7.94
C LEU A 17 14.16 1.09 7.79
N SER A 18 14.63 1.66 8.91
CA SER A 18 15.58 2.76 8.93
C SER A 18 16.91 2.35 8.31
N GLU A 19 17.43 1.16 8.63
CA GLU A 19 18.67 0.63 8.08
C GLU A 19 18.64 0.55 6.53
N TYR A 20 17.55 0.09 5.94
CA TYR A 20 17.46 -0.14 4.49
C TYR A 20 16.89 1.05 3.70
N PHE A 21 16.00 1.82 4.31
CA PHE A 21 15.22 2.85 3.61
C PHE A 21 15.45 4.27 4.13
N ASN A 22 16.09 4.43 5.29
CA ASN A 22 16.38 5.72 5.92
C ASN A 22 15.09 6.55 6.12
N ASP A 23 15.07 7.77 5.60
CA ASP A 23 13.97 8.74 5.64
C ASP A 23 12.91 8.49 4.55
N ARG A 24 13.05 7.44 3.74
CA ARG A 24 12.09 7.12 2.65
C ARG A 24 10.94 6.24 3.11
N VAL A 25 10.69 6.18 4.41
CA VAL A 25 9.62 5.39 5.01
C VAL A 25 8.40 6.29 5.27
N ILE A 26 7.25 5.79 4.82
CA ILE A 26 5.93 6.35 5.10
C ILE A 26 5.20 5.32 5.97
N ALA A 27 5.09 5.59 7.27
CA ALA A 27 4.43 4.71 8.22
C ALA A 27 3.96 5.49 9.44
N LEU A 28 2.90 5.02 10.09
CA LEU A 28 2.32 5.67 11.26
C LEU A 28 3.31 5.60 12.43
N ASP A 29 3.62 6.75 13.04
CA ASP A 29 4.56 6.93 14.15
C ASP A 29 6.04 6.63 13.84
N TYR A 30 6.42 6.45 12.58
CA TYR A 30 7.82 6.22 12.20
C TYR A 30 8.72 7.43 12.54
N ASP A 31 8.24 8.63 12.25
CA ASP A 31 8.88 9.90 12.58
C ASP A 31 9.13 10.07 14.07
N LYS A 32 8.23 9.54 14.91
CA LYS A 32 8.40 9.56 16.38
C LYS A 32 9.47 8.61 16.87
N HIS A 33 9.87 7.63 16.06
CA HIS A 33 10.90 6.65 16.39
C HIS A 33 12.27 7.03 15.85
N THR A 34 12.34 7.54 14.62
CA THR A 34 13.62 7.82 13.92
C THR A 34 13.95 9.30 13.80
N GLU A 35 13.09 10.20 14.32
CA GLU A 35 13.19 11.66 14.14
C GLU A 35 13.29 12.08 12.65
N SER A 36 12.83 11.21 11.74
CA SER A 36 12.98 11.33 10.29
C SER A 36 11.87 10.56 9.57
N GLY A 37 11.75 10.73 8.25
CA GLY A 37 10.70 10.09 7.47
C GLY A 37 9.37 10.84 7.50
N MET A 38 8.35 10.25 6.89
CA MET A 38 7.06 10.91 6.67
C MET A 38 5.98 10.31 7.58
N ALA A 39 5.40 11.18 8.41
CA ALA A 39 4.25 10.84 9.23
C ALA A 39 3.07 10.40 8.36
N TRP A 40 2.41 9.33 8.78
CA TRP A 40 1.25 8.76 8.11
C TRP A 40 0.05 8.76 9.05
N PRO A 41 -1.16 9.18 8.61
CA PRO A 41 -2.32 9.21 9.49
C PRO A 41 -2.78 7.79 9.87
N PRO A 42 -3.50 7.63 10.99
CA PRO A 42 -4.14 6.37 11.34
C PRO A 42 -5.36 6.10 10.43
N TYR A 43 -5.56 4.84 10.03
CA TYR A 43 -6.71 4.35 9.25
C TYR A 43 -6.91 4.81 7.78
N PRO A 44 -5.87 5.13 6.97
CA PRO A 44 -6.09 5.50 5.58
C PRO A 44 -6.03 4.26 4.66
N SER A 45 -6.98 3.32 4.82
CA SER A 45 -7.09 2.15 3.93
C SER A 45 -7.16 2.56 2.45
N ASP A 46 -7.75 3.73 2.17
CA ASP A 46 -7.90 4.24 0.81
C ASP A 46 -6.63 4.85 0.21
N LEU A 47 -5.55 4.96 0.97
CA LEU A 47 -4.30 5.57 0.51
C LEU A 47 -3.20 4.55 0.22
N THR A 48 -3.30 3.31 0.70
CA THR A 48 -2.26 2.32 0.41
C THR A 48 -2.45 1.74 -1.00
N ALA A 49 -1.38 1.74 -1.79
CA ALA A 49 -1.40 1.16 -3.15
C ALA A 49 -1.79 -0.32 -3.16
N CYS A 50 -1.48 -1.03 -2.08
CA CYS A 50 -1.87 -2.42 -1.91
C CYS A 50 -3.40 -2.57 -1.80
N ASP A 51 -4.07 -1.67 -1.07
CA ASP A 51 -5.51 -1.76 -0.82
C ASP A 51 -6.33 -1.25 -2.00
N PHE A 52 -6.03 -0.05 -2.52
CA PHE A 52 -6.84 0.55 -3.59
C PHE A 52 -6.58 -0.05 -4.97
N PHE A 53 -5.44 -0.71 -5.18
CA PHE A 53 -5.06 -1.26 -6.49
C PHE A 53 -4.71 -2.74 -6.41
N LEU A 54 -3.59 -3.10 -5.78
CA LEU A 54 -2.97 -4.42 -5.99
C LEU A 54 -3.89 -5.57 -5.58
N ARG A 55 -4.55 -5.45 -4.43
CA ARG A 55 -5.45 -6.48 -3.90
C ARG A 55 -6.62 -6.76 -4.84
N GLY A 56 -7.30 -5.72 -5.31
CA GLY A 56 -8.42 -5.85 -6.25
C GLY A 56 -7.97 -6.38 -7.60
N TYR A 57 -6.86 -5.84 -8.13
CA TYR A 57 -6.26 -6.25 -9.39
C TYR A 57 -5.88 -7.74 -9.40
N LEU A 58 -5.11 -8.19 -8.39
CA LEU A 58 -4.69 -9.58 -8.28
C LEU A 58 -5.89 -10.51 -8.09
N LYS A 59 -6.86 -10.14 -7.24
CA LYS A 59 -8.06 -10.94 -7.03
C LYS A 59 -8.82 -11.17 -8.35
N ASN A 60 -8.95 -10.14 -9.18
CA ASN A 60 -9.61 -10.25 -10.49
C ASN A 60 -8.87 -11.14 -11.50
N LEU A 61 -7.56 -11.37 -11.33
CA LEU A 61 -6.78 -12.27 -12.17
C LEU A 61 -6.77 -13.70 -11.61
N ILE A 62 -6.44 -13.83 -10.33
CA ILE A 62 -6.29 -15.11 -9.62
C ILE A 62 -7.59 -15.92 -9.67
N TYR A 63 -8.74 -15.27 -9.46
CA TYR A 63 -10.03 -15.96 -9.37
C TYR A 63 -10.75 -16.14 -10.73
N ARG A 64 -10.10 -15.82 -11.86
CA ARG A 64 -10.61 -16.26 -13.18
C ARG A 64 -10.60 -17.78 -13.30
N GLN A 65 -9.65 -18.42 -12.64
CA GLN A 65 -9.58 -19.86 -12.47
C GLN A 65 -9.47 -20.12 -10.97
N ILE A 66 -10.53 -20.66 -10.37
CA ILE A 66 -10.60 -20.83 -8.92
C ILE A 66 -9.54 -21.87 -8.49
N PRO A 67 -8.48 -21.47 -7.76
CA PRO A 67 -7.46 -22.40 -7.32
C PRO A 67 -8.07 -23.38 -6.30
N GLN A 68 -7.79 -24.67 -6.47
CA GLN A 68 -8.28 -25.74 -5.60
C GLN A 68 -7.26 -26.09 -4.52
N THR A 69 -5.99 -25.70 -4.70
CA THR A 69 -4.92 -25.97 -3.74
C THR A 69 -4.12 -24.71 -3.39
N ILE A 70 -3.41 -24.75 -2.26
CA ILE A 70 -2.50 -23.67 -1.87
C ILE A 70 -1.36 -23.51 -2.90
N ALA A 71 -0.91 -24.61 -3.50
CA ALA A 71 0.13 -24.59 -4.52
C ALA A 71 -0.34 -23.85 -5.78
N GLU A 72 -1.54 -24.16 -6.26
CA GLU A 72 -2.17 -23.45 -7.38
C GLU A 72 -2.39 -21.97 -7.05
N LEU A 73 -2.89 -21.64 -5.86
CA LEU A 73 -3.08 -20.26 -5.44
C LEU A 73 -1.76 -19.48 -5.47
N LYS A 74 -0.67 -20.05 -4.95
CA LYS A 74 0.67 -19.43 -4.99
C LYS A 74 1.13 -19.23 -6.44
N GLN A 75 0.94 -20.22 -7.30
CA GLN A 75 1.30 -20.12 -8.71
C GLN A 75 0.50 -19.01 -9.41
N HIS A 76 -0.82 -18.95 -9.18
CA HIS A 76 -1.69 -17.92 -9.76
C HIS A 76 -1.29 -16.53 -9.28
N ILE A 77 -0.92 -16.36 -8.01
CA ILE A 77 -0.40 -15.09 -7.48
C ILE A 77 0.88 -14.69 -8.21
N SER A 78 1.87 -15.58 -8.30
CA SER A 78 3.15 -15.29 -8.97
C SER A 78 2.94 -14.91 -10.43
N THR A 79 2.17 -15.70 -11.18
CA THR A 79 1.86 -15.40 -12.58
C THR A 79 1.10 -14.08 -12.73
N ALA A 80 0.11 -13.81 -11.87
CA ALA A 80 -0.61 -12.53 -11.90
C ALA A 80 0.33 -11.34 -11.66
N CYS A 81 1.26 -11.45 -10.71
CA CYS A 81 2.27 -10.41 -10.43
C CYS A 81 3.20 -10.19 -11.62
N GLU A 82 3.69 -11.26 -12.26
CA GLU A 82 4.57 -11.19 -13.44
C GLU A 82 3.90 -10.51 -14.64
N THR A 83 2.56 -10.58 -14.73
CA THR A 83 1.80 -9.92 -15.81
C THR A 83 1.53 -8.44 -15.58
N ILE A 84 1.91 -7.86 -14.43
CA ILE A 84 1.70 -6.44 -14.16
C ILE A 84 2.63 -5.60 -15.07
N PRO A 85 2.08 -4.77 -15.97
CA PRO A 85 2.90 -3.90 -16.81
C PRO A 85 3.68 -2.90 -15.96
N SER A 86 4.93 -2.62 -16.33
CA SER A 86 5.78 -1.69 -15.58
C SER A 86 5.22 -0.25 -15.53
N ASP A 87 4.52 0.19 -16.58
CA ASP A 87 3.88 1.51 -16.61
C ASP A 87 2.74 1.64 -15.60
N MET A 88 2.16 0.51 -15.16
CA MET A 88 1.11 0.48 -14.14
C MET A 88 1.59 1.07 -12.81
N PHE A 89 2.86 0.85 -12.44
CA PHE A 89 3.42 1.42 -11.21
C PHE A 89 3.45 2.94 -11.25
N GLY A 90 3.76 3.55 -12.40
CA GLY A 90 3.69 5.00 -12.59
C GLY A 90 2.27 5.54 -12.42
N ARG A 91 1.27 4.84 -12.96
CA ARG A 91 -0.15 5.20 -12.80
C ARG A 91 -0.60 5.10 -11.35
N VAL A 92 -0.19 4.05 -10.63
CA VAL A 92 -0.50 3.85 -9.21
C VAL A 92 0.13 4.94 -8.35
N SER A 93 1.38 5.34 -8.62
CA SER A 93 2.00 6.50 -7.97
C SER A 93 1.26 7.81 -8.25
N GLY A 94 0.83 8.02 -9.48
CA GLY A 94 -0.02 9.18 -9.84
C GLY A 94 -1.35 9.18 -9.09
N GLN A 95 -1.99 8.02 -8.97
CA GLN A 95 -3.26 7.87 -8.26
C GLN A 95 -3.10 8.06 -6.75
N PHE A 96 -1.97 7.63 -6.19
CA PHE A 96 -1.64 7.92 -4.81
C PHE A 96 -1.57 9.44 -4.56
N CYS A 97 -0.86 10.19 -5.41
CA CYS A 97 -0.81 11.65 -5.32
C CYS A 97 -2.20 12.30 -5.47
N LEU A 98 -3.04 11.80 -6.39
CA LEU A 98 -4.40 12.30 -6.57
C LEU A 98 -5.25 12.08 -5.30
N ARG A 99 -5.19 10.87 -4.73
CA ARG A 99 -5.90 10.52 -3.49
C ARG A 99 -5.48 11.41 -2.32
N LEU A 100 -4.18 11.72 -2.18
CA LEU A 100 -3.70 12.68 -1.18
C LEU A 100 -4.33 14.07 -1.36
N ARG A 101 -4.46 14.56 -2.60
CA ARG A 101 -5.11 15.86 -2.85
C ARG A 101 -6.58 15.84 -2.43
N HIS A 102 -7.28 14.72 -2.65
CA HIS A 102 -8.66 14.58 -2.20
C HIS A 102 -8.78 14.55 -0.67
N VAL A 103 -7.88 13.87 0.04
CA VAL A 103 -7.83 13.92 1.51
C VAL A 103 -7.64 15.36 2.00
N VAL A 104 -6.72 16.11 1.40
CA VAL A 104 -6.49 17.52 1.75
C VAL A 104 -7.73 18.35 1.47
N ALA A 105 -8.36 18.20 0.30
CA ALA A 105 -9.59 18.91 -0.06
C ALA A 105 -10.77 18.56 0.86
N ALA A 106 -10.81 17.34 1.39
CA ALA A 106 -11.80 16.87 2.35
C ALA A 106 -11.43 17.21 3.82
N ASN A 107 -10.37 17.99 4.06
CA ASN A 107 -9.85 18.29 5.41
C ASN A 107 -9.62 17.02 6.26
N GLY A 108 -9.08 15.96 5.65
CA GLY A 108 -8.84 14.68 6.32
C GLY A 108 -10.04 13.73 6.36
N GLY A 109 -11.19 14.12 5.79
CA GLY A 109 -12.36 13.26 5.67
C GLY A 109 -12.27 12.18 4.57
N TYR A 110 -13.25 11.28 4.55
CA TYR A 110 -13.39 10.24 3.52
C TYR A 110 -13.72 10.84 2.14
N PHE A 111 -13.25 10.19 1.08
CA PHE A 111 -13.43 10.64 -0.31
C PHE A 111 -13.80 9.47 -1.25
N GLU A 112 -14.69 8.57 -0.83
CA GLU A 112 -15.07 7.39 -1.64
C GLU A 112 -15.79 7.74 -2.96
N ASN A 113 -16.34 8.95 -3.11
CA ASN A 113 -17.17 9.34 -4.27
C ASN A 113 -16.44 10.11 -5.40
N ILE A 114 -15.12 10.26 -5.36
CA ILE A 114 -14.42 11.23 -6.23
C ILE A 114 -13.33 10.58 -7.12
N VAL A 115 -12.95 9.33 -6.85
CA VAL A 115 -11.80 8.70 -7.52
C VAL A 115 -12.26 7.50 -8.35
N VAL A 116 -12.57 7.75 -9.62
CA VAL A 116 -12.69 6.74 -10.69
C VAL A 116 -11.30 6.49 -11.28
#